data_AF-A0A3C1DTI5-F1
#
_entry.id   AF-A0A3C1DTI5-F1
#
_cell.length_a   1.000
_cell.length_b   1.000
_cell.length_c   1.000
_cell.angle_alpha   90.00
_cell.angle_beta   90.00
_cell.angle_gamma   90.00
#
_symmetry.space_group_name_H-M   'P 1'
#
loop_
_entity.id
_entity.type
_entity.pdbx_description
1 polymer ?
#
loop_
_entity_poly.entity_id
_entity_poly.type
_entity_poly.pdbx_seq_one_letter_code
_entity_poly.pdbx_strand_id
1 'polypeptide(L)'
;MNPTASQWSAWRTYSAPPWTAQDLATARAVSGTTISVVLPALNEEATIGPIVTAVIEDCMTHATLVDEVVVLDGHSTDRTAEIASAAGARVVSVSRALPELAVVPGKGEAMWRSLFCTTSDLIVFLDADLREFDASYVTALLGPLLTDSSIDLVKGYYRREVDSRGAGGGRVTELVARPLLNLHWPDLAGVVQPLGGEYAARRSALEQIPFATGYGVELGMLIDVLAVRGLDAIAQVALPQRRHTHQGLPALGRMAAELWQVALDRLDRDGHIVTVVEPNRTITQFPDDDPARVSRPEVYDIGVSQRPPAVSRPEYSERDSLRG
;
A
#
# COMPACT_ATOMS: atom_id res chain seq x y z
N MET A 1 9.88 -19.01 -15.66
CA MET A 1 8.65 -18.51 -15.00
C MET A 1 8.07 -19.70 -14.26
N ASN A 2 7.85 -19.59 -12.93
CA ASN A 2 7.29 -20.67 -12.10
C ASN A 2 5.89 -21.05 -12.66
N PRO A 3 5.60 -22.33 -12.98
CA PRO A 3 4.30 -22.74 -13.53
C PRO A 3 3.12 -22.15 -12.76
N THR A 4 3.19 -22.13 -11.42
CA THR A 4 2.16 -21.54 -10.56
C THR A 4 1.98 -20.04 -10.79
N ALA A 5 3.08 -19.27 -10.88
CA ALA A 5 3.03 -17.83 -11.11
C ALA A 5 2.53 -17.48 -12.53
N SER A 6 2.94 -18.24 -13.55
CA SER A 6 2.44 -18.06 -14.92
C SER A 6 0.97 -18.42 -15.06
N GLN A 7 0.55 -19.51 -14.42
CA GLN A 7 -0.85 -19.92 -14.37
C GLN A 7 -1.67 -18.87 -13.64
N TRP A 8 -1.31 -18.50 -12.40
CA TRP A 8 -1.95 -17.41 -11.64
C TRP A 8 -2.11 -16.14 -12.47
N SER A 9 -1.03 -15.70 -13.11
CA SER A 9 -1.04 -14.47 -13.92
C SER A 9 -2.07 -14.52 -15.04
N ALA A 10 -2.34 -15.70 -15.63
CA ALA A 10 -3.30 -15.85 -16.72
C ALA A 10 -4.77 -15.63 -16.31
N TRP A 11 -5.15 -15.86 -15.05
CA TRP A 11 -6.54 -15.75 -14.58
C TRP A 11 -6.74 -14.74 -13.44
N ARG A 12 -5.66 -14.22 -12.85
CA ARG A 12 -5.67 -13.17 -11.81
C ARG A 12 -5.07 -11.83 -12.26
N THR A 13 -4.81 -11.66 -13.56
CA THR A 13 -4.39 -10.38 -14.13
C THR A 13 -5.48 -9.79 -15.03
N TYR A 14 -5.93 -8.58 -14.70
CA TYR A 14 -6.91 -7.83 -15.47
C TYR A 14 -6.21 -6.70 -16.23
N SER A 15 -5.79 -6.96 -17.48
CA SER A 15 -5.03 -5.99 -18.29
C SER A 15 -5.88 -4.91 -18.98
N ALA A 16 -7.18 -5.17 -19.13
CA ALA A 16 -8.16 -4.23 -19.68
C ALA A 16 -9.40 -4.31 -18.78
N PRO A 17 -9.42 -3.59 -17.65
CA PRO A 17 -10.53 -3.66 -16.70
C PRO A 17 -11.84 -3.23 -17.39
N PRO A 18 -12.85 -4.13 -17.48
CA PRO A 18 -14.06 -3.86 -18.26
C PRO A 18 -15.11 -3.04 -17.49
N TRP A 19 -14.87 -2.77 -16.21
CA TRP A 19 -15.88 -2.22 -15.31
C TRP A 19 -15.98 -0.70 -15.42
N THR A 20 -17.21 -0.20 -15.49
CA THR A 20 -17.49 1.21 -15.22
C THR A 20 -17.80 1.41 -13.74
N ALA A 21 -17.68 2.65 -13.26
CA ALA A 21 -18.04 2.98 -11.88
C ALA A 21 -19.52 2.68 -11.58
N GLN A 22 -20.41 2.82 -12.58
CA GLN A 22 -21.84 2.53 -12.45
C GLN A 22 -22.14 1.03 -12.32
N ASP A 23 -21.43 0.19 -13.07
CA ASP A 23 -21.56 -1.28 -12.96
C ASP A 23 -21.18 -1.73 -11.55
N LEU A 24 -20.06 -1.20 -11.03
CA LEU A 24 -19.59 -1.54 -9.70
C LEU A 24 -20.47 -0.98 -8.60
N ALA A 25 -21.03 0.21 -8.76
CA ALA A 25 -21.99 0.76 -7.82
C ALA A 25 -23.25 -0.12 -7.72
N THR A 26 -23.69 -0.69 -8.84
CA THR A 26 -24.80 -1.65 -8.86
C THR A 26 -24.43 -2.94 -8.12
N ALA A 27 -23.25 -3.52 -8.40
CA ALA A 27 -22.77 -4.72 -7.71
C ALA A 27 -22.59 -4.51 -6.20
N ARG A 28 -22.07 -3.34 -5.81
CA ARG A 28 -21.95 -2.89 -4.43
C ARG A 28 -23.32 -2.80 -3.76
N ALA A 29 -24.30 -2.14 -4.38
CA ALA A 29 -25.64 -1.98 -3.84
C ALA A 29 -26.36 -3.33 -3.63
N VAL A 30 -26.18 -4.28 -4.55
CA VAL A 30 -26.74 -5.65 -4.44
C VAL A 30 -26.13 -6.42 -3.26
N SER A 31 -24.82 -6.28 -3.05
CA SER A 31 -24.11 -6.97 -1.96
C SER A 31 -24.21 -6.27 -0.60
N GLY A 32 -24.59 -4.99 -0.58
CA GLY A 32 -24.54 -4.16 0.63
C GLY A 32 -23.11 -3.82 1.09
N THR A 33 -22.11 -4.02 0.23
CA THR A 33 -20.70 -3.83 0.56
C THR A 33 -20.39 -2.35 0.76
N THR A 34 -19.69 -2.01 1.84
CA THR A 34 -19.22 -0.64 2.11
C THR A 34 -17.76 -0.44 1.72
N ILE A 35 -17.39 0.76 1.28
CA ILE A 35 -16.07 1.04 0.68
C ILE A 35 -15.45 2.34 1.21
N SER A 36 -14.25 2.24 1.80
CA SER A 36 -13.42 3.38 2.22
C SER A 36 -12.26 3.55 1.24
N VAL A 37 -12.01 4.78 0.80
CA VAL A 37 -10.74 5.17 0.17
C VAL A 37 -9.86 5.83 1.23
N VAL A 38 -8.64 5.35 1.41
CA VAL A 38 -7.68 5.81 2.41
C VAL A 38 -6.42 6.34 1.73
N LEU A 39 -6.04 7.57 2.09
CA LEU A 39 -4.79 8.19 1.65
C LEU A 39 -3.89 8.46 2.85
N PRO A 40 -2.82 7.67 3.07
CA PRO A 40 -1.76 8.06 4.00
C PRO A 40 -1.00 9.26 3.41
N ALA A 41 -0.92 10.37 4.15
CA ALA A 41 -0.34 11.61 3.67
C ALA A 41 0.68 12.20 4.65
N LEU A 42 1.79 12.72 4.12
CA LEU A 42 2.80 13.46 4.88
C LEU A 42 3.44 14.52 3.99
N ASN A 43 3.00 15.77 4.16
CA ASN A 43 3.44 16.93 3.35
C ASN A 43 3.17 16.78 1.84
N GLU A 44 1.91 16.56 1.48
CA GLU A 44 1.43 16.34 0.11
C GLU A 44 0.45 17.45 -0.34
N GLU A 45 0.64 18.70 0.11
CA GLU A 45 -0.27 19.82 -0.20
C GLU A 45 -0.44 20.08 -1.70
N ALA A 46 0.55 19.70 -2.51
CA ALA A 46 0.56 19.90 -3.96
C ALA A 46 -0.33 18.92 -4.73
N THR A 47 -0.63 17.75 -4.16
CA THR A 47 -1.26 16.63 -4.88
C THR A 47 -2.53 16.14 -4.20
N ILE A 48 -2.66 16.27 -2.87
CA ILE A 48 -3.77 15.69 -2.12
C ILE A 48 -5.14 16.23 -2.54
N GLY A 49 -5.24 17.54 -2.83
CA GLY A 49 -6.49 18.20 -3.21
C GLY A 49 -7.11 17.59 -4.48
N PRO A 50 -6.40 17.63 -5.62
CA PRO A 50 -6.88 17.02 -6.87
C PRO A 50 -7.27 15.55 -6.74
N ILE A 51 -6.51 14.75 -5.98
CA ILE A 51 -6.81 13.32 -5.78
C ILE A 51 -8.16 13.17 -5.04
N VAL A 52 -8.32 13.87 -3.91
CA VAL A 52 -9.55 13.81 -3.11
C VAL A 52 -10.75 14.28 -3.93
N THR A 53 -10.63 15.41 -4.62
CA THR A 53 -11.71 15.95 -5.47
C THR A 53 -12.15 14.95 -6.52
N ALA A 54 -11.22 14.31 -7.24
CA ALA A 54 -11.55 13.32 -8.26
C ALA A 54 -12.33 12.13 -7.67
N VAL A 55 -11.93 11.61 -6.50
CA VAL A 55 -12.65 10.50 -5.85
C VAL A 55 -14.04 10.94 -5.37
N ILE A 56 -14.17 12.13 -4.79
CA ILE A 56 -15.45 12.68 -4.32
C ILE A 56 -16.43 12.90 -5.47
N GLU A 57 -15.98 13.51 -6.56
CA GLU A 57 -16.82 13.80 -7.72
C GLU A 57 -17.21 12.51 -8.44
N ASP A 58 -16.23 11.72 -8.89
CA ASP A 58 -16.50 10.59 -9.77
C ASP A 58 -17.03 9.36 -9.02
N CYS A 59 -16.40 9.00 -7.90
CA CYS A 59 -16.73 7.76 -7.19
C CYS A 59 -17.85 7.92 -6.16
N MET A 60 -18.04 9.11 -5.58
CA MET A 60 -19.10 9.32 -4.56
C MET A 60 -20.32 10.02 -5.14
N THR A 61 -20.14 11.16 -5.82
CA THR A 61 -21.25 12.00 -6.30
C THR A 61 -21.88 11.43 -7.57
N HIS A 62 -21.08 11.05 -8.56
CA HIS A 62 -21.58 10.56 -9.84
C HIS A 62 -21.95 9.07 -9.81
N ALA A 63 -21.09 8.22 -9.24
CA ALA A 63 -21.30 6.77 -9.25
C ALA A 63 -21.92 6.19 -7.98
N THR A 64 -21.82 6.86 -6.82
CA THR A 64 -22.20 6.29 -5.49
C THR A 64 -21.49 4.97 -5.17
N LEU A 65 -20.26 4.80 -5.66
CA LEU A 65 -19.40 3.63 -5.47
C LEU A 65 -18.65 3.67 -4.14
N VAL A 66 -18.19 4.83 -3.68
CA VAL A 66 -17.39 4.98 -2.45
C VAL A 66 -18.23 5.63 -1.35
N ASP A 67 -18.07 5.17 -0.10
CA ASP A 67 -18.80 5.69 1.06
C ASP A 67 -18.05 6.82 1.77
N GLU A 68 -16.73 6.71 1.87
CA GLU A 68 -15.91 7.73 2.50
C GLU A 68 -14.51 7.82 1.89
N VAL A 69 -13.97 9.04 1.89
CA VAL A 69 -12.56 9.31 1.63
C VAL A 69 -11.92 9.77 2.93
N VAL A 70 -10.87 9.08 3.36
CA VAL A 70 -10.19 9.31 4.63
C VAL A 70 -8.72 9.62 4.37
N VAL A 71 -8.27 10.79 4.80
CA VAL A 71 -6.85 11.15 4.76
C VAL A 71 -6.25 10.91 6.14
N LEU A 72 -5.31 9.96 6.22
CA LEU A 72 -4.55 9.69 7.42
C LEU A 72 -3.31 10.57 7.43
N ASP A 73 -3.40 11.70 8.12
CA ASP A 73 -2.34 12.69 8.20
C ASP A 73 -1.24 12.25 9.19
N GLY A 74 -0.05 12.01 8.65
CA GLY A 74 1.15 11.57 9.35
C GLY A 74 1.86 12.67 10.14
N HIS A 75 1.16 13.73 10.54
CA HIS A 75 1.68 15.00 11.07
C HIS A 75 2.35 15.88 10.03
N SER A 76 1.63 16.17 8.95
CA SER A 76 2.07 17.16 7.97
C SER A 76 2.29 18.53 8.63
N THR A 77 3.33 19.23 8.17
CA THR A 77 3.71 20.58 8.59
C THR A 77 3.30 21.66 7.57
N ASP A 78 2.76 21.23 6.44
CA ASP A 78 2.26 22.06 5.35
C ASP A 78 0.72 22.12 5.35
N ARG A 79 0.09 22.54 4.24
CA ARG A 79 -1.37 22.68 4.15
C ARG A 79 -2.10 21.38 3.76
N THR A 80 -1.46 20.22 3.81
CA THR A 80 -2.05 18.93 3.41
C THR A 80 -3.43 18.68 4.03
N ALA A 81 -3.52 18.79 5.36
CA ALA A 81 -4.75 18.53 6.10
C ALA A 81 -5.87 19.53 5.76
N GLU A 82 -5.53 20.81 5.63
CA GLU A 82 -6.48 21.89 5.26
C GLU A 82 -7.05 21.63 3.87
N ILE A 83 -6.18 21.37 2.89
CA ILE A 83 -6.56 21.15 1.49
C ILE A 83 -7.40 19.88 1.34
N ALA A 84 -7.00 18.77 1.99
CA ALA A 84 -7.76 17.53 1.98
C ALA A 84 -9.18 17.70 2.54
N SER A 85 -9.30 18.41 3.67
CA SER A 85 -10.62 18.69 4.28
C SER A 85 -11.47 19.59 3.39
N ALA A 86 -10.88 20.62 2.76
CA ALA A 86 -11.57 21.51 1.84
C ALA A 86 -12.04 20.79 0.57
N ALA A 87 -11.31 19.77 0.13
CA ALA A 87 -11.68 18.91 -1.00
C ALA A 87 -12.77 17.87 -0.67
N GLY A 88 -13.16 17.74 0.61
CA GLY A 88 -14.27 16.89 1.05
C GLY A 88 -13.85 15.58 1.75
N ALA A 89 -12.56 15.35 1.97
CA ALA A 89 -12.12 14.18 2.74
C ALA A 89 -12.31 14.36 4.24
N ARG A 90 -12.54 13.25 4.93
CA ARG A 90 -12.42 13.18 6.39
C ARG A 90 -10.95 13.04 6.78
N VAL A 91 -10.39 14.08 7.37
CA VAL A 91 -8.98 14.08 7.79
C VAL A 91 -8.85 13.60 9.23
N VAL A 92 -8.00 12.59 9.44
CA VAL A 92 -7.69 12.01 10.76
C VAL A 92 -6.18 12.00 10.93
N SER A 93 -5.67 12.64 11.98
CA SER A 93 -4.25 12.51 12.30
C SER A 93 -3.93 11.13 12.85
N VAL A 94 -2.73 10.62 12.58
CA VAL A 94 -2.31 9.29 13.07
C VAL A 94 -2.41 9.14 14.59
N SER A 95 -2.19 10.20 15.38
CA SER A 95 -2.43 10.14 16.84
C SER A 95 -3.91 9.97 17.20
N ARG A 96 -4.83 10.60 16.47
CA ARG A 96 -6.27 10.53 16.75
C ARG A 96 -6.91 9.22 16.30
N ALA A 97 -6.32 8.55 15.31
CA ALA A 97 -6.85 7.27 14.81
C ALA A 97 -6.78 6.13 15.84
N LEU A 98 -5.83 6.19 16.79
CA LEU A 98 -5.72 5.26 17.92
C LEU A 98 -4.98 5.94 19.09
N PRO A 99 -5.65 6.78 19.88
CA PRO A 99 -5.03 7.61 20.93
C PRO A 99 -4.30 6.83 22.03
N GLU A 100 -4.70 5.60 22.28
CA GLU A 100 -4.21 4.72 23.34
C GLU A 100 -2.79 4.20 23.04
N LEU A 101 -2.36 4.27 21.78
CA LEU A 101 -1.09 3.73 21.32
C LEU A 101 -0.16 4.85 20.83
N ALA A 102 1.07 4.86 21.33
CA ALA A 102 2.10 5.78 20.86
C ALA A 102 2.34 5.63 19.34
N VAL A 103 2.45 6.75 18.64
CA VAL A 103 2.70 6.80 17.19
C VAL A 103 4.16 6.47 16.91
N VAL A 104 4.40 5.68 15.86
CA VAL A 104 5.73 5.46 15.27
C VAL A 104 5.77 6.01 13.85
N PRO A 105 6.92 6.49 13.34
CA PRO A 105 6.98 7.06 12.00
C PRO A 105 6.79 5.99 10.91
N GLY A 106 6.28 6.44 9.77
CA GLY A 106 6.26 5.69 8.51
C GLY A 106 4.87 5.48 7.93
N LYS A 107 4.84 5.17 6.63
CA LYS A 107 3.62 5.01 5.84
C LYS A 107 2.72 3.90 6.38
N GLY A 108 3.31 2.75 6.72
CA GLY A 108 2.57 1.61 7.23
C GLY A 108 1.92 1.83 8.59
N GLU A 109 2.46 2.72 9.44
CA GLU A 109 1.76 3.17 10.65
C GLU A 109 0.42 3.83 10.30
N ALA A 110 0.44 4.78 9.36
CA ALA A 110 -0.75 5.49 8.93
C ALA A 110 -1.79 4.52 8.34
N MET A 111 -1.33 3.56 7.53
CA MET A 111 -2.19 2.55 6.91
C MET A 111 -2.80 1.60 7.92
N TRP A 112 -2.02 1.10 8.88
CA TRP A 112 -2.53 0.22 9.94
C TRP A 112 -3.53 0.93 10.84
N ARG A 113 -3.24 2.18 11.24
CA ARG A 113 -4.15 2.98 12.04
C ARG A 113 -5.44 3.34 11.31
N SER A 114 -5.41 3.42 9.98
CA SER A 114 -6.61 3.62 9.18
C SER A 114 -7.68 2.54 9.43
N LEU A 115 -7.24 1.31 9.77
CA LEU A 115 -8.16 0.22 10.11
C LEU A 115 -9.02 0.56 11.32
N PHE A 116 -8.52 1.35 12.27
CA PHE A 116 -9.21 1.71 13.52
C PHE A 116 -10.20 2.86 13.32
N CYS A 117 -9.90 3.79 12.40
CA CYS A 117 -10.76 4.94 12.14
C CYS A 117 -11.68 4.80 10.93
N THR A 118 -11.64 3.69 10.20
CA THR A 118 -12.56 3.36 9.09
C THR A 118 -13.39 2.13 9.44
N THR A 119 -14.55 2.01 8.80
CA THR A 119 -15.47 0.89 9.08
C THR A 119 -15.85 0.03 7.88
N SER A 120 -15.52 0.46 6.66
CA SER A 120 -15.96 -0.20 5.43
C SER A 120 -15.42 -1.61 5.22
N ASP A 121 -16.20 -2.47 4.57
CA ASP A 121 -15.85 -3.86 4.24
C ASP A 121 -14.65 -3.96 3.28
N LEU A 122 -14.56 -3.02 2.33
CA LEU A 122 -13.42 -2.87 1.43
C LEU A 122 -12.66 -1.58 1.75
N ILE A 123 -11.34 -1.66 1.65
CA ILE A 123 -10.44 -0.52 1.81
C ILE A 123 -9.59 -0.40 0.55
N VAL A 124 -9.61 0.77 -0.07
CA VAL A 124 -8.72 1.15 -1.17
C VAL A 124 -7.64 2.07 -0.62
N PHE A 125 -6.38 1.71 -0.77
CA PHE A 125 -5.25 2.58 -0.47
C PHE A 125 -4.77 3.26 -1.74
N LEU A 126 -4.55 4.58 -1.67
CA LEU A 126 -3.96 5.38 -2.73
C LEU A 126 -2.82 6.23 -2.15
N ASP A 127 -1.71 6.34 -2.86
CA ASP A 127 -0.66 7.28 -2.48
C ASP A 127 -1.14 8.72 -2.64
N ALA A 128 -0.79 9.58 -1.68
CA ALA A 128 -1.15 10.99 -1.68
C ALA A 128 -0.25 11.86 -2.59
N ASP A 129 0.81 11.30 -3.18
CA ASP A 129 1.79 11.99 -4.04
C ASP A 129 1.56 11.81 -5.55
N LEU A 130 0.41 11.23 -5.92
CA LEU A 130 0.05 10.97 -7.32
C LEU A 130 -0.22 12.26 -8.10
N ARG A 131 0.39 12.37 -9.27
CA ARG A 131 0.16 13.45 -10.24
C ARG A 131 -0.67 12.96 -11.39
N GLU A 132 -1.54 13.83 -11.91
CA GLU A 132 -2.48 13.48 -13.00
C GLU A 132 -3.35 12.27 -12.61
N PHE A 133 -3.82 12.27 -11.36
CA PHE A 133 -4.65 11.19 -10.82
C PHE A 133 -5.98 11.08 -11.58
N ASP A 134 -6.43 9.84 -11.77
CA ASP A 134 -7.68 9.49 -12.44
C ASP A 134 -8.49 8.56 -11.54
N ALA A 135 -9.77 8.85 -11.32
CA ALA A 135 -10.63 8.08 -10.44
C ALA A 135 -10.88 6.63 -10.93
N SER A 136 -10.58 6.32 -12.19
CA SER A 136 -10.57 4.95 -12.72
C SER A 136 -9.59 4.04 -11.97
N TYR A 137 -8.60 4.58 -11.24
CA TYR A 137 -7.79 3.80 -10.31
C TYR A 137 -8.66 3.05 -9.30
N VAL A 138 -9.60 3.77 -8.67
CA VAL A 138 -10.51 3.21 -7.66
C VAL A 138 -11.42 2.16 -8.31
N THR A 139 -12.02 2.48 -9.45
CA THR A 139 -12.88 1.56 -10.20
C THR A 139 -12.14 0.27 -10.59
N ALA A 140 -10.92 0.39 -11.13
CA ALA A 140 -10.11 -0.76 -11.55
C ALA A 140 -9.74 -1.66 -10.36
N LEU A 141 -9.35 -1.08 -9.23
CA LEU A 141 -8.98 -1.83 -8.01
C LEU A 141 -10.18 -2.55 -7.37
N LEU A 142 -11.36 -1.93 -7.40
CA LEU A 142 -12.57 -2.51 -6.83
C LEU A 142 -13.22 -3.57 -7.70
N GLY A 143 -12.99 -3.55 -9.02
CA GLY A 143 -13.59 -4.46 -9.98
C GLY A 143 -13.51 -5.94 -9.58
N PRO A 144 -12.31 -6.49 -9.35
CA PRO A 144 -12.19 -7.88 -8.94
C PRO A 144 -12.83 -8.17 -7.57
N LEU A 145 -12.73 -7.25 -6.60
CA LEU A 145 -13.29 -7.44 -5.25
C LEU A 145 -14.81 -7.46 -5.22
N LEU A 146 -15.46 -6.71 -6.12
CA LEU A 146 -16.92 -6.63 -6.21
C LEU A 146 -17.53 -7.68 -7.15
N THR A 147 -16.71 -8.34 -7.97
CA THR A 147 -17.19 -9.34 -8.95
C THR A 147 -16.72 -10.78 -8.68
N ASP A 148 -15.71 -10.96 -7.83
CA ASP A 148 -15.24 -12.27 -7.39
C ASP A 148 -15.02 -12.26 -5.86
N SER A 149 -15.86 -13.01 -5.14
CA SER A 149 -15.80 -13.09 -3.68
C SER A 149 -14.58 -13.86 -3.16
N SER A 150 -13.88 -14.61 -4.01
CA SER A 150 -12.66 -15.32 -3.64
C SER A 150 -11.43 -14.41 -3.57
N ILE A 151 -11.53 -13.18 -4.05
CA ILE A 151 -10.42 -12.20 -4.04
C ILE A 151 -10.48 -11.37 -2.75
N ASP A 152 -9.34 -11.30 -2.08
CA ASP A 152 -9.13 -10.53 -0.84
C ASP A 152 -8.18 -9.34 -1.03
N LEU A 153 -7.28 -9.39 -2.03
CA LEU A 153 -6.30 -8.33 -2.31
C LEU A 153 -6.17 -8.11 -3.82
N VAL A 154 -6.23 -6.85 -4.25
CA VAL A 154 -6.00 -6.42 -5.64
C VAL A 154 -4.86 -5.41 -5.68
N LYS A 155 -3.76 -5.77 -6.34
CA LYS A 155 -2.63 -4.86 -6.61
C LYS A 155 -2.82 -4.10 -7.91
N GLY A 156 -2.65 -2.79 -7.89
CA GLY A 156 -2.47 -2.01 -9.10
C GLY A 156 -1.12 -2.29 -9.75
N TYR A 157 -1.08 -2.39 -11.08
CA TYR A 157 0.16 -2.36 -11.83
C TYR A 157 0.07 -1.41 -13.01
N TYR A 158 1.20 -0.81 -13.34
CA TYR A 158 1.32 0.19 -14.39
C TYR A 158 2.66 0.00 -15.10
N ARG A 159 2.71 0.41 -16.37
CA ARG A 159 3.96 0.52 -17.10
C ARG A 159 4.48 1.94 -16.90
N ARG A 160 5.75 2.07 -16.50
CA ARG A 160 6.44 3.35 -16.57
C ARG A 160 6.75 3.64 -18.04
N GLU A 161 6.70 4.91 -18.44
CA GLU A 161 7.27 5.31 -19.73
C GLU A 161 8.72 4.80 -19.80
N VAL A 162 9.11 4.28 -20.96
CA VAL A 162 10.49 3.87 -21.23
C VAL A 162 11.32 5.14 -21.26
N ASP A 163 11.83 5.57 -20.11
CA ASP A 163 12.96 6.47 -20.10
C ASP A 163 14.19 5.73 -20.68
N SER A 164 15.28 6.46 -20.93
CA SER A 164 16.53 5.89 -21.44
C SER A 164 17.17 4.83 -20.53
N ARG A 165 16.50 4.43 -19.43
CA ARG A 165 16.98 3.48 -18.42
C ARG A 165 16.18 2.16 -18.40
N GLY A 166 15.27 1.96 -19.34
CA GLY A 166 14.67 0.65 -19.66
C GLY A 166 13.24 0.43 -19.14
N ALA A 167 12.56 -0.58 -19.69
CA ALA A 167 11.20 -0.95 -19.31
C ALA A 167 11.19 -1.74 -17.98
N GLY A 168 10.32 -1.36 -17.02
CA GLY A 168 10.17 -2.09 -15.74
C GLY A 168 9.51 -1.28 -14.62
N GLY A 169 9.51 -1.84 -13.41
CA GLY A 169 9.13 -1.17 -12.17
C GLY A 169 10.14 -0.14 -11.68
N GLY A 170 9.93 0.42 -10.48
CA GLY A 170 10.94 1.28 -9.84
C GLY A 170 12.24 0.52 -9.54
N ARG A 171 13.36 1.24 -9.37
CA ARG A 171 14.68 0.64 -9.07
C ARG A 171 14.64 -0.35 -7.90
N VAL A 172 13.97 0.00 -6.81
CA VAL A 172 13.83 -0.88 -5.64
C VAL A 172 12.91 -2.08 -5.94
N THR A 173 11.87 -1.89 -6.75
CA THR A 173 11.03 -3.00 -7.24
C THR A 173 11.87 -4.03 -8.01
N GLU A 174 12.66 -3.58 -8.99
CA GLU A 174 13.41 -4.47 -9.88
C GLU A 174 14.66 -5.07 -9.25
N LEU A 175 15.36 -4.32 -8.40
CA LEU A 175 16.66 -4.74 -7.84
C LEU A 175 16.55 -5.37 -6.45
N VAL A 176 15.42 -5.23 -5.77
CA VAL A 176 15.24 -5.73 -4.38
C VAL A 176 13.99 -6.59 -4.27
N ALA A 177 12.80 -6.01 -4.44
CA ALA A 177 11.56 -6.73 -4.13
C ALA A 177 11.30 -7.93 -5.05
N ARG A 178 11.40 -7.76 -6.38
CA ARG A 178 11.16 -8.86 -7.32
C ARG A 178 12.20 -9.99 -7.18
N PRO A 179 13.51 -9.72 -7.03
CA PRO A 179 14.49 -10.76 -6.71
C PRO A 179 14.17 -11.49 -5.39
N LEU A 180 13.86 -10.76 -4.32
CA LEU A 180 13.49 -11.36 -3.02
C LEU A 180 12.27 -12.28 -3.15
N LEU A 181 11.20 -11.80 -3.77
CA LEU A 181 9.99 -12.59 -4.00
C LEU A 181 10.27 -13.81 -4.87
N ASN A 182 11.06 -13.68 -5.95
CA ASN A 182 11.38 -14.84 -6.79
C ASN A 182 12.18 -15.92 -6.04
N LEU A 183 13.07 -15.53 -5.13
CA LEU A 183 13.91 -16.47 -4.40
C LEU A 183 13.19 -17.14 -3.24
N HIS A 184 12.30 -16.41 -2.56
CA HIS A 184 11.75 -16.84 -1.28
C HIS A 184 10.23 -17.04 -1.27
N TRP A 185 9.50 -16.35 -2.14
CA TRP A 185 8.04 -16.48 -2.30
C TRP A 185 7.68 -16.61 -3.79
N PRO A 186 8.11 -17.70 -4.46
CA PRO A 186 8.05 -17.80 -5.92
C PRO A 186 6.62 -17.82 -6.48
N ASP A 187 5.60 -18.00 -5.64
CA ASP A 187 4.19 -17.82 -6.00
C ASP A 187 3.83 -16.36 -6.30
N LEU A 188 4.51 -15.40 -5.65
CA LEU A 188 4.35 -13.96 -5.86
C LEU A 188 5.19 -13.43 -7.03
N ALA A 189 5.99 -14.28 -7.68
CA ALA A 189 6.87 -13.87 -8.78
C ALA A 189 6.11 -13.27 -9.99
N GLY A 190 4.81 -13.57 -10.11
CA GLY A 190 3.93 -13.03 -11.15
C GLY A 190 3.41 -11.62 -10.88
N VAL A 191 3.54 -11.11 -9.66
CA VAL A 191 3.07 -9.78 -9.27
C VAL A 191 3.95 -8.70 -9.90
N VAL A 192 3.36 -7.83 -10.72
CA VAL A 192 4.12 -6.88 -11.55
C VAL A 192 4.68 -5.71 -10.73
N GLN A 193 3.87 -5.12 -9.84
CA GLN A 193 4.27 -4.01 -8.96
C GLN A 193 4.03 -4.40 -7.48
N PRO A 194 4.90 -5.24 -6.87
CA PRO A 194 4.71 -5.68 -5.48
C PRO A 194 4.74 -4.53 -4.47
N LEU A 195 5.41 -3.42 -4.80
CA LEU A 195 5.56 -2.23 -3.96
C LEU A 195 4.62 -1.08 -4.34
N GLY A 196 3.68 -1.28 -5.27
CA GLY A 196 2.77 -0.21 -5.70
C GLY A 196 1.87 0.25 -4.55
N GLY A 197 1.77 1.56 -4.32
CA GLY A 197 0.95 2.14 -3.25
C GLY A 197 -0.56 2.07 -3.51
N GLU A 198 -0.96 1.80 -4.75
CA GLU A 198 -2.36 1.70 -5.15
C GLU A 198 -2.82 0.25 -5.14
N TYR A 199 -3.66 -0.08 -4.17
CA TYR A 199 -4.23 -1.42 -4.04
C TYR A 199 -5.53 -1.36 -3.23
N ALA A 200 -6.35 -2.39 -3.34
CA ALA A 200 -7.56 -2.54 -2.55
C ALA A 200 -7.62 -3.93 -1.91
N ALA A 201 -8.25 -4.04 -0.75
CA ALA A 201 -8.39 -5.31 -0.06
C ALA A 201 -9.67 -5.37 0.77
N ARG A 202 -10.09 -6.60 1.08
CA ARG A 202 -11.11 -6.84 2.10
C ARG A 202 -10.53 -6.52 3.48
N ARG A 203 -11.30 -5.81 4.29
CA ARG A 203 -10.96 -5.54 5.69
C ARG A 203 -10.64 -6.83 6.44
N SER A 204 -11.43 -7.87 6.23
CA SER A 204 -11.26 -9.19 6.87
C SER A 204 -9.91 -9.85 6.57
N ALA A 205 -9.21 -9.47 5.50
CA ALA A 205 -7.84 -9.90 5.24
C ALA A 205 -6.82 -8.98 5.93
N LEU A 206 -7.01 -7.66 5.82
CA LEU A 206 -6.09 -6.67 6.40
C LEU A 206 -6.02 -6.72 7.93
N GLU A 207 -7.14 -6.96 8.60
CA GLU A 207 -7.19 -6.95 10.07
C GLU A 207 -6.52 -8.17 10.73
N GLN A 208 -6.25 -9.22 9.94
CA GLN A 208 -5.66 -10.48 10.37
C GLN A 208 -4.13 -10.53 10.23
N ILE A 209 -3.54 -9.54 9.55
CA ILE A 209 -2.10 -9.52 9.25
C ILE A 209 -1.39 -8.38 10.01
N PRO A 210 -0.10 -8.55 10.34
CA PRO A 210 0.69 -7.45 10.86
C PRO A 210 1.00 -6.42 9.76
N PHE A 211 1.33 -5.20 10.17
CA PHE A 211 1.76 -4.12 9.26
C PHE A 211 3.17 -3.68 9.63
N ALA A 212 4.09 -3.74 8.67
CA ALA A 212 5.38 -3.06 8.81
C ALA A 212 5.15 -1.55 8.82
N THR A 213 5.81 -0.80 9.70
CA THR A 213 5.47 0.63 9.91
C THR A 213 6.05 1.56 8.84
N GLY A 214 7.14 1.16 8.18
CA GLY A 214 7.86 1.95 7.16
C GLY A 214 7.42 1.68 5.72
N TYR A 215 8.34 1.83 4.77
CA TYR A 215 8.13 1.60 3.33
C TYR A 215 8.02 0.12 2.94
N GLY A 216 8.33 -0.79 3.87
CA GLY A 216 8.17 -2.22 3.64
C GLY A 216 6.73 -2.73 3.80
N VAL A 217 5.75 -1.86 4.09
CA VAL A 217 4.35 -2.27 4.35
C VAL A 217 3.72 -3.01 3.17
N GLU A 218 3.93 -2.57 1.93
CA GLU A 218 3.36 -3.25 0.76
C GLU A 218 3.96 -4.65 0.55
N LEU A 219 5.27 -4.80 0.77
CA LEU A 219 5.96 -6.08 0.67
C LEU A 219 5.46 -7.05 1.75
N GLY A 220 5.45 -6.59 3.01
CA GLY A 220 4.99 -7.37 4.14
C GLY A 220 3.54 -7.82 3.95
N MET A 221 2.65 -6.89 3.61
CA MET A 221 1.25 -7.20 3.35
C MET A 221 1.08 -8.24 2.24
N LEU A 222 1.80 -8.15 1.13
CA LEU A 222 1.67 -9.12 0.04
C LEU A 222 2.06 -10.54 0.50
N ILE A 223 3.15 -10.67 1.26
CA ILE A 223 3.61 -11.94 1.84
C ILE A 223 2.60 -12.44 2.89
N ASP A 224 2.13 -11.57 3.76
CA ASP A 224 1.27 -11.92 4.88
C ASP A 224 -0.15 -12.30 4.39
N VAL A 225 -0.68 -11.65 3.35
CA VAL A 225 -1.93 -12.08 2.68
C VAL A 225 -1.75 -13.43 2.00
N LEU A 226 -0.63 -13.68 1.31
CA LEU A 226 -0.35 -15.00 0.74
C LEU A 226 -0.38 -16.08 1.82
N ALA A 227 0.26 -15.83 2.96
CA ALA A 227 0.35 -16.79 4.05
C ALA A 227 -1.02 -17.14 4.65
N VAL A 228 -1.94 -16.17 4.78
CA VAL A 228 -3.23 -16.38 5.45
C VAL A 228 -4.41 -16.66 4.52
N ARG A 229 -4.34 -16.24 3.24
CA ARG A 229 -5.43 -16.41 2.25
C ARG A 229 -5.05 -17.27 1.05
N GLY A 230 -3.76 -17.50 0.81
CA GLY A 230 -3.28 -18.20 -0.38
C GLY A 230 -3.24 -17.31 -1.62
N LEU A 231 -2.58 -17.81 -2.67
CA LEU A 231 -2.32 -17.07 -3.91
C LEU A 231 -3.61 -16.73 -4.66
N ASP A 232 -4.61 -17.61 -4.60
CA ASP A 232 -5.87 -17.48 -5.33
C ASP A 232 -6.70 -16.27 -4.88
N ALA A 233 -6.45 -15.77 -3.66
CA ALA A 233 -7.09 -14.59 -3.11
C ALA A 233 -6.43 -13.27 -3.54
N ILE A 234 -5.32 -13.33 -4.28
CA ILE A 234 -4.58 -12.16 -4.77
C ILE A 234 -4.84 -12.00 -6.27
N ALA A 235 -5.15 -10.77 -6.67
CA ALA A 235 -5.26 -10.38 -8.07
C ALA A 235 -4.47 -9.11 -8.36
N GLN A 236 -4.32 -8.79 -9.64
CA GLN A 236 -3.73 -7.52 -10.08
C GLN A 236 -4.47 -6.93 -11.27
N VAL A 237 -4.50 -5.60 -11.35
CA VAL A 237 -5.21 -4.87 -12.41
C VAL A 237 -4.32 -3.79 -13.03
N ALA A 238 -4.44 -3.63 -14.34
CA ALA A 238 -3.78 -2.54 -15.04
C ALA A 238 -4.40 -1.20 -14.62
N LEU A 239 -3.56 -0.30 -14.16
CA LEU A 239 -3.91 1.09 -13.87
C LEU A 239 -3.48 1.99 -15.02
N PRO A 240 -4.11 3.17 -15.17
CA PRO A 240 -3.60 4.23 -16.01
C PRO A 240 -2.17 4.63 -15.64
N GLN A 241 -1.55 5.50 -16.44
CA GLN A 241 -0.17 5.89 -16.22
C GLN A 241 0.02 6.48 -14.82
N ARG A 242 1.04 6.01 -14.10
CA ARG A 242 1.40 6.52 -12.78
C ARG A 242 2.55 7.50 -12.86
N ARG A 243 2.31 8.74 -12.44
CA ARG A 243 3.32 9.79 -12.32
C ARG A 243 3.39 10.25 -10.86
N HIS A 244 4.61 10.26 -10.31
CA HIS A 244 4.84 10.58 -8.90
C HIS A 244 6.26 11.14 -8.72
N THR A 245 6.57 11.66 -7.53
CA THR A 245 7.87 12.29 -7.26
C THR A 245 8.99 11.23 -7.22
N HIS A 246 10.10 11.51 -7.91
CA HIS A 246 11.25 10.61 -7.95
C HIS A 246 12.14 10.78 -6.73
N GLN A 247 12.43 9.68 -6.05
CA GLN A 247 13.38 9.64 -4.94
C GLN A 247 14.83 9.61 -5.43
N GLY A 248 15.71 10.31 -4.71
CA GLY A 248 17.17 10.24 -4.90
C GLY A 248 17.72 8.85 -4.59
N LEU A 249 18.89 8.51 -5.15
CA LEU A 249 19.49 7.18 -4.95
C LEU A 249 19.77 6.85 -3.46
N PRO A 250 20.25 7.77 -2.61
CA PRO A 250 20.44 7.49 -1.18
C PRO A 250 19.14 7.10 -0.47
N ALA A 251 18.03 7.80 -0.76
CA ALA A 251 16.71 7.49 -0.21
C ALA A 251 16.22 6.10 -0.63
N LEU A 252 16.47 5.71 -1.89
CA LEU A 252 16.16 4.35 -2.36
C LEU A 252 17.02 3.27 -1.68
N GLY A 253 18.27 3.58 -1.34
CA GLY A 253 19.12 2.67 -0.56
C GLY A 253 18.58 2.43 0.84
N ARG A 254 18.03 3.46 1.49
CA ARG A 254 17.36 3.33 2.80
C ARG A 254 16.08 2.51 2.70
N MET A 255 15.25 2.79 1.70
CA MET A 255 14.04 2.01 1.40
C MET A 255 14.38 0.53 1.14
N ALA A 256 15.44 0.24 0.38
CA ALA A 256 15.89 -1.14 0.14
C ALA A 256 16.25 -1.85 1.45
N ALA A 257 16.92 -1.16 2.38
CA ALA A 257 17.29 -1.73 3.68
C ALA A 257 16.09 -1.95 4.60
N GLU A 258 15.07 -1.09 4.56
CA GLU A 258 13.78 -1.34 5.23
C GLU A 258 13.09 -2.59 4.67
N LEU A 259 13.06 -2.76 3.35
CA LEU A 259 12.49 -3.93 2.70
C LEU A 259 13.20 -5.23 3.10
N TRP A 260 14.53 -5.19 3.21
CA TRP A 260 15.30 -6.34 3.70
C TRP A 260 14.96 -6.70 5.14
N GLN A 261 14.81 -5.72 6.05
CA GLN A 261 14.37 -6.01 7.42
C GLN A 261 12.99 -6.66 7.46
N VAL A 262 12.05 -6.18 6.65
CA VAL A 262 10.72 -6.81 6.52
C VAL A 262 10.84 -8.21 5.95
N ALA A 263 11.63 -8.44 4.91
CA ALA A 263 11.79 -9.76 4.32
C ALA A 263 12.44 -10.75 5.31
N LEU A 264 13.50 -10.34 6.01
CA LEU A 264 14.20 -11.19 7.00
C LEU A 264 13.28 -11.59 8.15
N ASP A 265 12.47 -10.66 8.66
CA ASP A 265 11.48 -10.93 9.70
C ASP A 265 10.48 -12.03 9.27
N ARG A 266 9.98 -11.98 8.03
CA ARG A 266 9.05 -13.01 7.49
C ARG A 266 9.77 -14.34 7.24
N LEU A 267 10.98 -14.29 6.69
CA LEU A 267 11.79 -15.49 6.46
C LEU A 267 12.09 -16.23 7.77
N ASP A 268 12.38 -15.49 8.84
CA ASP A 268 12.64 -16.04 10.16
C ASP A 268 11.36 -16.62 10.78
N ARG A 269 10.28 -15.82 10.79
CA ARG A 269 8.95 -16.23 11.28
C ARG A 269 8.47 -17.52 10.62
N ASP A 270 8.64 -17.64 9.32
CA ASP A 270 8.16 -18.76 8.52
C ASP A 270 9.17 -19.94 8.49
N GLY A 271 10.30 -19.82 9.20
CA GLY A 271 11.29 -20.89 9.37
C GLY A 271 12.16 -21.16 8.14
N HIS A 272 12.21 -20.23 7.18
CA HIS A 272 13.09 -20.30 6.02
C HIS A 272 14.55 -19.97 6.35
N ILE A 273 14.76 -19.13 7.35
CA ILE A 273 16.08 -18.81 7.91
C ILE A 273 16.01 -18.86 9.45
N VAL A 274 17.17 -18.76 10.09
CA VAL A 274 17.27 -18.55 11.54
C VAL A 274 18.17 -17.35 11.79
N THR A 275 17.60 -16.33 12.44
CA THR A 275 18.29 -15.09 12.81
C THR A 275 19.07 -15.34 14.09
N VAL A 276 20.38 -15.55 13.94
CA VAL A 276 21.29 -15.71 15.08
C VAL A 276 21.75 -14.35 15.62
N VAL A 277 21.81 -13.35 14.75
CA VAL A 277 22.20 -11.97 15.08
C VAL A 277 21.19 -11.03 14.44
N GLU A 278 20.61 -10.15 15.25
CA GLU A 278 19.65 -9.15 14.78
C GLU A 278 20.27 -8.26 13.70
N PRO A 279 19.58 -8.05 12.57
CA PRO A 279 20.02 -7.11 11.55
C PRO A 279 20.20 -5.70 12.12
N ASN A 280 21.22 -4.99 11.63
CA ASN A 280 21.43 -3.60 12.01
C ASN A 280 20.21 -2.75 11.60
N ARG A 281 19.80 -1.83 12.48
CA ARG A 281 18.70 -0.89 12.27
C ARG A 281 19.16 0.47 11.73
N THR A 282 20.43 0.57 11.36
CA THR A 282 21.02 1.77 10.75
C THR A 282 21.75 1.43 9.45
N ILE A 283 21.81 2.41 8.54
CA ILE A 283 22.62 2.32 7.32
C ILE A 283 23.57 3.51 7.23
N THR A 284 24.83 3.24 6.92
CA THR A 284 25.83 4.27 6.64
C THR A 284 25.86 4.53 5.13
N GLN A 285 25.72 5.80 4.73
CA GLN A 285 25.81 6.23 3.33
C GLN A 285 26.80 7.39 3.20
N PHE A 286 27.21 7.64 1.96
CA PHE A 286 28.19 8.67 1.57
C PHE A 286 27.51 9.55 0.51
N PRO A 287 26.77 10.60 0.92
CA PRO A 287 25.88 11.33 0.02
C PRO A 287 26.58 12.31 -0.92
N ASP A 288 27.80 12.75 -0.62
CA ASP A 288 28.56 13.64 -1.51
C ASP A 288 29.35 12.84 -2.56
N ASP A 289 29.32 13.32 -3.80
CA ASP A 289 30.08 12.76 -4.91
C ASP A 289 31.20 13.72 -5.33
N ASP A 290 32.04 14.14 -4.37
CA ASP A 290 33.23 14.95 -4.65
C ASP A 290 34.38 14.02 -5.11
N PRO A 291 34.80 14.04 -6.39
CA PRO A 291 35.86 13.17 -6.89
C PRO A 291 37.23 13.46 -6.24
N ALA A 292 37.41 14.61 -5.59
CA ALA A 292 38.63 14.97 -4.90
C ALA A 292 38.65 14.54 -3.42
N ARG A 293 37.50 14.15 -2.83
CA ARG A 293 37.38 13.82 -1.40
C ARG A 293 36.33 12.76 -1.15
N VAL A 294 36.70 11.72 -0.39
CA VAL A 294 35.72 10.76 0.14
C VAL A 294 34.73 11.52 1.03
N SER A 295 33.43 11.40 0.73
CA SER A 295 32.37 12.00 1.54
C SER A 295 32.43 11.52 2.98
N ARG A 296 31.93 12.34 3.91
CA ARG A 296 31.83 11.93 5.31
C ARG A 296 30.71 10.89 5.44
N PRO A 297 30.92 9.82 6.23
CA PRO A 297 29.87 8.85 6.47
C PRO A 297 28.72 9.51 7.23
N GLU A 298 27.51 9.36 6.72
CA GLU A 298 26.27 9.71 7.40
C GLU A 298 25.53 8.44 7.77
N VAL A 299 25.00 8.40 9.00
CA VAL A 299 24.26 7.25 9.53
C VAL A 299 22.78 7.61 9.59
N TYR A 300 21.96 6.77 8.97
CA TYR A 300 20.52 6.93 8.92
C TYR A 300 19.84 5.78 9.65
N ASP A 301 18.80 6.10 10.41
CA ASP A 301 17.89 5.09 10.95
C ASP A 301 17.05 4.50 9.82
N ILE A 302 16.97 3.17 9.81
CA ILE A 302 16.13 2.37 8.89
C ILE A 302 15.27 1.39 9.68
N GLY A 303 15.25 1.48 11.00
CA GLY A 303 14.60 0.50 11.87
C GLY A 303 13.11 0.39 11.58
N VAL A 304 12.69 -0.73 11.02
CA VAL A 304 11.27 -1.01 10.81
C VAL A 304 10.69 -1.65 12.07
N SER A 305 9.51 -1.19 12.48
CA SER A 305 8.73 -1.83 13.54
C SER A 305 7.54 -2.55 12.93
N GLN A 306 6.93 -3.46 13.69
CA GLN A 306 5.70 -4.16 13.30
C GLN A 306 4.55 -3.72 14.18
N ARG A 307 3.41 -3.45 13.56
CA ARG A 307 2.11 -3.44 14.23
C ARG A 307 1.47 -4.81 14.14
N PRO A 308 0.84 -5.31 15.22
CA PRO A 308 0.21 -6.62 15.19
C PRO A 308 -1.08 -6.61 14.35
N PRO A 309 -1.65 -7.78 14.03
CA PRO A 309 -3.00 -7.88 13.48
C PRO A 309 -3.98 -7.00 14.27
N ALA A 310 -4.77 -6.18 13.58
CA ALA A 310 -5.68 -5.25 14.25
C ALA A 310 -6.66 -6.00 15.17
N VAL A 311 -7.15 -7.18 14.76
CA VAL A 311 -8.04 -8.01 15.58
C VAL A 311 -7.43 -8.52 16.88
N SER A 312 -6.10 -8.51 17.01
CA SER A 312 -5.43 -8.89 18.26
C SER A 312 -5.41 -7.77 19.30
N ARG A 313 -5.86 -6.56 18.92
CA ARG A 313 -5.92 -5.39 19.79
C ARG A 313 -7.30 -5.25 20.44
N PRO A 314 -7.37 -5.07 21.77
CA PRO A 314 -8.65 -4.84 22.46
C PRO A 314 -9.45 -3.68 21.86
N GLU A 315 -8.77 -2.60 21.49
CA GLU A 315 -9.38 -1.38 20.94
C GLU A 315 -10.11 -1.65 19.60
N TYR A 316 -9.69 -2.68 18.86
CA TYR A 316 -10.34 -3.09 17.61
C TYR A 316 -11.53 -4.02 17.88
N SER A 317 -11.37 -5.01 18.75
CA SER A 317 -12.41 -5.98 19.09
C SER A 317 -13.63 -5.32 19.75
N GLU A 318 -13.41 -4.36 20.64
CA GLU A 318 -14.49 -3.63 21.31
C GLU A 318 -15.33 -2.82 20.31
N ARG A 319 -14.68 -2.22 19.30
CA ARG A 319 -15.37 -1.49 18.24
C ARG A 319 -16.24 -2.41 17.38
N ASP A 320 -15.73 -3.58 17.02
CA ASP A 320 -16.49 -4.52 16.17
C ASP A 320 -17.64 -5.20 16.95
N SER A 321 -17.50 -5.37 18.28
CA SER A 321 -18.59 -5.88 19.13
C SER A 321 -19.81 -4.94 19.21
N LEU A 322 -19.63 -3.65 18.92
CA LEU A 322 -20.72 -2.67 18.82
C LEU A 322 -21.44 -2.71 17.45
N ARG A 323 -21.00 -3.55 16.50
CA ARG A 323 -21.65 -3.73 15.19
C ARG A 323 -22.62 -4.90 15.12
N GLY A 324 -22.53 -5.86 16.04
CA GLY A 324 -23.41 -7.04 16.13
C GLY A 324 -24.63 -6.78 16.99
#